data_AF-A0A3M1RLB9-F1
#
_entry.id   AF-A0A3M1RLB9-F1
#
_cell.length_a   1.000
_cell.length_b   1.000
_cell.length_c   1.000
_cell.angle_alpha   90.00
_cell.angle_beta   90.00
_cell.angle_gamma   90.00
#
_symmetry.space_group_name_H-M   'P 1'
#
loop_
_entity.id
_entity.type
_entity.pdbx_description
1 polymer ?
#
loop_
_entity_poly.entity_id
_entity_poly.type
_entity_poly.pdbx_seq_one_letter_code
_entity_poly.pdbx_strand_id
1 'polypeptide(L)' 'MARKKLIIFDLDGTLIDDYWTIWEAFNYAMRRLQRPEQSYETVRYRVGSGHRNLLSPFVTPAELEKAEAWYRERY' A
#
# COMPACT_ATOMS: atom_id res chain seq x y z
N MET A 1 25.93 22.86 -15.35
CA MET A 1 25.21 21.61 -15.02
C MET A 1 24.96 20.81 -16.30
N ALA A 2 25.17 19.50 -16.29
CA ALA A 2 24.84 18.65 -17.45
C ALA A 2 23.32 18.45 -17.57
N ARG A 3 22.76 18.65 -18.77
CA ARG A 3 21.32 18.49 -19.03
C ARG A 3 20.92 17.02 -18.91
N LYS A 4 20.06 16.69 -17.94
CA LYS A 4 19.45 15.35 -17.83
C LYS A 4 18.47 15.15 -18.99
N LYS A 5 18.58 14.01 -19.69
CA LYS A 5 17.72 13.67 -20.85
C LYS A 5 16.45 12.90 -20.47
N LEU A 6 16.43 12.34 -19.27
CA LEU A 6 15.33 11.52 -18.74
C LEU A 6 15.21 11.77 -17.23
N ILE A 7 13.97 11.88 -16.76
CA ILE A 7 13.61 11.92 -15.34
C ILE A 7 12.44 10.94 -15.18
N ILE A 8 12.53 10.05 -14.20
CA ILE A 8 11.47 9.11 -13.83
C ILE A 8 10.98 9.54 -12.46
N PHE A 9 9.66 9.59 -12.32
CA PHE A 9 8.99 9.91 -11.07
C PHE A 9 8.25 8.65 -10.59
N ASP A 10 8.29 8.44 -9.28
CA ASP A 10 7.31 7.59 -8.62
C ASP A 10 5.93 8.28 -8.66
N LEU A 11 4.86 7.53 -8.40
CA LEU A 11 3.50 8.07 -8.39
C LEU A 11 3.11 8.52 -6.98
N ASP A 12 2.97 7.56 -6.07
CA ASP A 12 2.41 7.77 -4.73
C ASP A 12 3.42 8.47 -3.81
N GLY A 13 3.05 9.64 -3.31
CA GLY A 13 3.92 10.49 -2.51
C GLY A 13 4.96 11.30 -3.29
N THR A 14 4.94 11.21 -4.63
CA THR A 14 5.78 12.04 -5.51
C THR A 14 4.93 12.92 -6.41
N LEU A 15 4.03 12.33 -7.21
CA LEU A 15 3.14 13.08 -8.10
C LEU A 15 1.73 13.25 -7.52
N ILE A 16 1.29 12.32 -6.66
CA ILE A 16 -0.01 12.34 -5.99
C ILE A 16 0.12 12.05 -4.50
N ASP A 17 -0.74 12.66 -3.67
CA ASP A 17 -0.83 12.35 -2.23
C ASP A 17 -1.97 11.36 -1.97
N ASP A 18 -1.71 10.08 -2.26
CA ASP A 18 -2.72 9.01 -2.17
C ASP A 18 -2.58 8.12 -0.93
N TYR A 19 -1.77 8.56 0.04
CA TYR A 19 -1.49 7.77 1.24
C TYR A 19 -2.75 7.45 2.06
N TRP A 20 -3.74 8.34 2.07
CA TRP A 20 -5.01 8.11 2.79
C TRP A 20 -5.81 6.98 2.15
N THR A 21 -5.94 6.97 0.83
CA THR A 21 -6.63 5.90 0.08
C THR A 21 -5.95 4.55 0.30
N ILE A 22 -4.61 4.52 0.21
CA ILE A 22 -3.83 3.31 0.48
C ILE A 22 -4.07 2.80 1.90
N TRP A 23 -4.07 3.69 2.90
CA TRP A 23 -4.35 3.34 4.29
C TRP A 23 -5.78 2.82 4.50
N GLU A 24 -6.78 3.44 3.88
CA GLU A 24 -8.17 2.98 3.96
C GLU A 24 -8.38 1.62 3.30
N ALA A 25 -7.79 1.40 2.12
CA ALA A 25 -7.82 0.13 1.40
C ALA A 25 -7.11 -0.98 2.17
N PHE A 26 -5.94 -0.67 2.74
CA PHE A 26 -5.20 -1.57 3.62
C PHE A 26 -6.04 -2.00 4.82
N ASN A 27 -6.60 -1.05 5.56
CA ASN A 27 -7.39 -1.38 6.75
C ASN A 27 -8.73 -2.02 6.40
N TYR A 28 -9.30 -1.76 5.22
CA TYR A 28 -10.42 -2.54 4.71
C TYR A 28 -10.07 -4.03 4.57
N ALA A 29 -8.92 -4.36 3.98
CA ALA A 29 -8.46 -5.75 3.90
C ALA A 29 -8.23 -6.37 5.29
N MET A 30 -7.63 -5.63 6.23
CA MET A 30 -7.43 -6.10 7.61
C MET A 30 -8.75 -6.41 8.32
N ARG A 31 -9.75 -5.52 8.23
CA ARG A 31 -11.07 -5.73 8.83
C ARG A 31 -11.76 -6.97 8.25
N ARG A 32 -11.66 -7.21 6.94
CA ARG A 32 -12.22 -8.38 6.27
C ARG A 32 -11.55 -9.69 6.71
N LEU A 33 -10.25 -9.65 7.03
CA LEU A 33 -9.50 -10.76 7.60
C LEU A 33 -9.65 -10.90 9.13
N GLN A 34 -10.40 -10.03 9.79
CA GLN A 34 -10.49 -9.97 11.26
C GLN A 34 -9.11 -9.77 11.92
N ARG A 35 -8.24 -8.99 11.28
CA ARG A 35 -6.91 -8.60 11.78
C ARG A 35 -6.96 -7.19 12.38
N PRO A 36 -6.04 -6.86 13.30
CA PRO A 36 -5.94 -5.50 13.83
C PRO A 36 -5.65 -4.48 12.73
N GLU A 37 -6.40 -3.38 12.73
CA GLU A 37 -6.11 -2.22 11.90
C GLU A 37 -4.76 -1.60 12.27
N GLN A 38 -4.11 -0.98 11.29
CA GLN A 38 -2.81 -0.35 11.45
C GLN A 38 -2.93 1.17 11.40
N SER A 39 -2.00 1.85 12.09
CA SER A 39 -1.92 3.31 12.07
C SER A 39 -1.59 3.83 10.67
N TYR A 40 -1.99 5.06 10.40
CA TYR A 40 -1.67 5.75 9.14
C TYR A 40 -0.17 5.78 8.89
N GLU A 41 0.60 6.11 9.92
CA GLU A 41 2.05 6.17 9.88
C GLU A 41 2.66 4.82 9.52
N THR A 42 2.20 3.73 10.16
CA THR A 42 2.68 2.37 9.89
C THR A 42 2.50 1.97 8.43
N VAL A 43 1.34 2.27 7.84
CA VAL A 43 1.06 1.96 6.43
C VAL A 43 1.87 2.86 5.52
N ARG A 44 1.88 4.17 5.76
CA ARG A 44 2.60 5.18 4.96
C ARG A 44 4.08 4.85 4.79
N TYR A 45 4.76 4.43 5.87
CA TYR A 45 6.19 4.08 5.82
C TYR A 45 6.51 2.86 4.94
N ARG A 46 5.51 2.08 4.51
CA ARG A 46 5.67 0.87 3.69
C ARG A 46 5.23 1.04 2.23
N VAL A 47 4.61 2.19 1.90
CA VAL A 47 4.20 2.52 0.53
C VAL A 47 5.42 2.66 -0.39
N GLY A 48 5.26 2.29 -1.66
CA GLY A 48 6.34 2.24 -2.66
C GLY A 48 6.99 0.87 -2.83
N SER A 49 6.69 -0.11 -1.96
CA SER A 49 7.20 -1.48 -2.08
C SER A 49 6.31 -2.43 -2.92
N GLY A 50 5.13 -1.95 -3.35
CA GLY A 50 4.09 -2.74 -4.03
C GLY A 50 3.11 -3.44 -3.07
N HIS A 51 1.87 -3.65 -3.52
CA HIS A 51 0.75 -4.07 -2.65
C HIS A 51 0.98 -5.37 -1.88
N ARG A 52 1.59 -6.40 -2.52
CA ARG A 52 1.90 -7.66 -1.84
C ARG A 52 2.93 -7.49 -0.72
N ASN A 53 3.95 -6.66 -0.94
CA ASN A 53 4.98 -6.37 0.07
C ASN A 53 4.45 -5.47 1.19
N LEU A 54 3.45 -4.63 0.88
CA LEU A 54 2.71 -3.87 1.88
C LEU A 54 1.90 -4.78 2.82
N LEU A 55 1.22 -5.80 2.27
CA LEU A 55 0.29 -6.67 3.01
C LEU A 55 0.98 -7.85 3.72
N SER A 56 1.99 -8.46 3.11
CA SER A 56 2.61 -9.71 3.60
C SER A 56 3.14 -9.69 5.04
N PRO A 57 3.57 -8.55 5.63
CA PRO A 57 3.99 -8.52 7.03
C PRO A 57 2.85 -8.68 8.04
N PHE A 58 1.59 -8.49 7.62
CA PHE A 58 0.42 -8.45 8.50
C PHE A 58 -0.52 -9.65 8.36
N VAL A 59 -0.24 -10.52 7.39
CA VAL A 59 -1.10 -11.66 7.03
C VAL A 59 -0.25 -12.91 6.82
N THR A 60 -0.85 -14.08 6.96
CA THR A 60 -0.18 -15.34 6.61
C THR A 60 -0.09 -15.51 5.09
N PRO A 61 0.83 -16.36 4.57
CA PRO A 61 0.89 -16.67 3.14
C PRO A 61 -0.43 -17.17 2.55
N ALA A 62 -1.24 -17.89 3.34
CA ALA A 62 -2.55 -18.38 2.93
C ALA A 62 -3.63 -17.28 2.85
N GLU A 63 -3.45 -16.18 3.56
CA GLU A 63 -4.37 -15.04 3.57
C GLU A 63 -4.00 -13.97 2.52
N LEU A 64 -2.74 -13.94 2.07
CA LEU A 64 -2.21 -12.86 1.21
C LEU A 64 -3.03 -12.64 -0.07
N GLU A 65 -3.46 -13.71 -0.74
CA GLU A 65 -4.27 -13.60 -1.96
C GLU A 65 -5.62 -12.93 -1.69
N LYS A 66 -6.28 -13.27 -0.58
CA LYS A 66 -7.55 -12.63 -0.17
C LYS A 66 -7.32 -11.18 0.27
N ALA A 67 -6.23 -10.93 0.99
CA ALA A 67 -5.85 -9.59 1.43
C ALA A 67 -5.66 -8.66 0.22
N GLU A 68 -4.95 -9.13 -0.80
CA GLU A 68 -4.69 -8.38 -2.03
C GLU A 68 -5.98 -8.15 -2.82
N ALA A 69 -6.85 -9.15 -2.93
CA ALA A 69 -8.15 -9.00 -3.58
C ALA A 69 -8.99 -7.90 -2.90
N TRP A 70 -9.12 -7.94 -1.58
CA TRP A 70 -9.89 -6.93 -0.83
C TRP A 70 -9.24 -5.55 -0.84
N TYR A 71 -7.91 -5.47 -0.80
CA TYR A 71 -7.20 -4.21 -0.97
C TYR A 71 -7.58 -3.55 -2.32
N ARG A 72 -7.55 -4.31 -3.42
CA ARG A 72 -7.86 -3.83 -4.78
C ARG A 72 -9.34 -3.53 -5.03
N GLU A 73 -10.25 -3.92 -4.13
CA GLU A 73 -11.66 -3.50 -4.22
C GLU A 73 -11.84 -2.02 -3.87
N ARG A 74 -10.85 -1.42 -3.19
CA ARG A 74 -10.95 -0.09 -2.58
C ARG A 74 -9.77 0.85 -2.91
N TYR A 75 -8.86 0.40 -3.76
CA TYR A 75 -7.72 1.13 -4.33
C TYR A 75 -7.78 1.04 -5.85
#